data_AF-W1Y9H9-F1
#
_entry.id   AF-W1Y9H9-F1
#
_cell.length_a   1.000
_cell.length_b   1.000
_cell.length_c   1.000
_cell.angle_alpha   90.00
_cell.angle_beta   90.00
_cell.angle_gamma   90.00
#
_symmetry.space_group_name_H-M   'P 1'
#
loop_
_entity.id
_entity.type
_entity.pdbx_description
1 polymer ?
#
loop_
_entity_poly.entity_id
_entity_poly.type
_entity_poly.pdbx_seq_one_letter_code
_entity_poly.pdbx_strand_id
1 'polypeptide(L)'
;MKIINLDSKNLASFYVACELFKQIQQHPHAKLGLATGGTMTDVYHYLVNLLIKNKVDVSQVETFNLDEYVGLKASHQQSYHTYMNKVLFEQYPHFVKNHIHIPDGLSENLEAEAERYN
;
A
#
# COMPACT_ATOMS: atom_id res chain seq x y z
N MET A 1 8.44 7.71 -20.84
CA MET A 1 8.47 8.16 -19.43
C MET A 1 7.95 9.60 -19.36
N LYS A 2 6.95 9.88 -18.52
CA LYS A 2 6.44 11.23 -18.26
C LYS A 2 7.02 11.73 -16.94
N ILE A 3 7.59 12.94 -16.93
CA ILE A 3 8.10 13.59 -15.71
C ILE A 3 7.16 14.73 -15.36
N ILE A 4 6.79 14.85 -14.08
CA ILE A 4 5.91 15.90 -13.57
C ILE A 4 6.65 16.57 -12.40
N ASN A 5 6.93 17.87 -12.53
CA ASN A 5 7.45 18.68 -11.43
C ASN A 5 6.26 19.37 -10.74
N LEU A 6 6.13 19.15 -9.43
CA LEU A 6 5.03 19.65 -8.59
C LEU A 6 5.53 20.61 -7.50
N ASP A 7 6.79 21.07 -7.61
CA ASP A 7 7.44 22.10 -6.80
C ASP A 7 7.61 21.82 -5.30
N SER A 8 6.87 20.86 -4.72
CA SER A 8 7.01 20.47 -3.32
C SER A 8 6.67 19.00 -3.07
N LYS A 9 7.26 18.44 -2.00
CA LYS A 9 6.92 17.10 -1.49
C LYS A 9 5.41 16.96 -1.25
N ASN A 10 4.78 17.98 -0.68
CA ASN A 10 3.37 17.94 -0.30
C ASN A 10 2.45 17.80 -1.53
N LEU A 11 2.67 18.64 -2.54
CA LEU A 11 1.91 18.57 -3.80
C LEU A 11 2.18 17.27 -4.55
N ALA A 12 3.43 16.78 -4.54
CA ALA A 12 3.76 15.48 -5.10
C ALA A 12 2.99 14.33 -4.42
N SER A 13 3.01 14.29 -3.09
CA SER A 13 2.29 13.26 -2.33
C SER A 13 0.79 13.32 -2.54
N PHE A 14 0.20 14.52 -2.55
CA PHE A 14 -1.22 14.71 -2.81
C PHE A 14 -1.60 14.30 -4.24
N TYR A 15 -0.79 14.66 -5.23
CA TYR A 15 -1.00 14.26 -6.62
C TYR A 15 -1.00 12.74 -6.78
N VAL A 16 -0.02 12.04 -6.21
CA VAL A 16 0.04 10.57 -6.27
C VAL A 16 -1.16 9.93 -5.57
N ALA A 17 -1.58 10.47 -4.42
CA ALA A 17 -2.80 10.01 -3.75
C ALA A 17 -4.05 10.20 -4.61
N CYS A 18 -4.15 11.29 -5.36
CA CYS A 18 -5.24 11.52 -6.30
C CYS A 18 -5.22 10.53 -7.47
N GLU A 19 -4.04 10.20 -8.00
CA GLU A 19 -3.92 9.19 -9.06
C GLU A 19 -4.30 7.80 -8.56
N LEU A 20 -3.84 7.39 -7.36
CA LEU A 20 -4.27 6.13 -6.72
C LEU A 20 -5.79 6.09 -6.49
N PHE A 21 -6.35 7.19 -5.96
CA PHE A 21 -7.79 7.31 -5.75
C PHE A 21 -8.58 7.17 -7.07
N LYS A 22 -8.12 7.82 -8.15
CA LYS A 22 -8.74 7.68 -9.49
C LYS A 22 -8.67 6.24 -9.98
N GLN A 23 -7.55 5.56 -9.80
CA GLN A 23 -7.40 4.16 -10.20
C GLN A 23 -8.41 3.26 -9.48
N ILE A 24 -8.53 3.40 -8.15
CA ILE A 24 -9.50 2.63 -7.35
C ILE A 24 -10.94 2.91 -7.81
N GLN A 25 -11.28 4.18 -8.05
CA GLN A 25 -12.63 4.57 -8.48
C GLN A 25 -12.99 4.05 -9.87
N GLN A 26 -12.04 4.04 -10.81
CA GLN A 26 -12.26 3.59 -12.17
C GLN A 26 -12.22 2.06 -12.30
N HIS A 27 -11.51 1.39 -11.38
CA HIS A 27 -11.29 -0.03 -11.40
C HIS A 27 -11.54 -0.63 -10.00
N PRO A 28 -12.78 -1.01 -9.66
CA PRO A 28 -13.10 -1.61 -8.37
C PRO A 28 -12.28 -2.88 -8.04
N HIS A 29 -11.82 -3.59 -9.07
CA HIS A 29 -10.95 -4.77 -8.97
C HIS A 29 -9.46 -4.43 -9.19
N ALA A 30 -9.03 -3.20 -8.90
CA ALA A 30 -7.64 -2.78 -9.10
C ALA A 30 -6.69 -3.66 -8.29
N LYS A 31 -5.56 -4.01 -8.92
CA LYS A 31 -4.40 -4.62 -8.26
C LYS A 31 -3.33 -3.57 -8.08
N LEU A 32 -3.08 -3.17 -6.84
CA LEU A 32 -2.21 -2.04 -6.51
C LEU A 32 -0.86 -2.53 -5.97
N GLY A 33 0.21 -2.15 -6.64
CA GLY A 33 1.56 -2.24 -6.08
C GLY A 33 1.80 -1.12 -5.07
N LEU A 34 2.17 -1.48 -3.84
CA LEU A 34 2.34 -0.55 -2.72
C LEU A 34 3.79 -0.54 -2.22
N ALA A 35 4.33 0.66 -2.01
CA ALA A 35 5.65 0.88 -1.46
C ALA A 35 5.58 1.32 0.01
N THR A 36 6.68 1.19 0.74
CA THR A 36 6.82 1.69 2.12
C THR A 36 7.77 2.89 2.19
N GLY A 37 8.17 3.28 3.40
CA GLY A 37 9.15 4.34 3.63
C GLY A 37 8.57 5.76 3.75
N GLY A 38 9.43 6.72 4.08
CA GLY A 38 9.03 8.07 4.48
C GLY A 38 8.36 8.90 3.36
N THR A 39 8.62 8.57 2.09
CA THR A 39 7.96 9.20 0.94
C THR A 39 6.47 8.87 0.92
N MET A 40 6.10 7.63 1.21
CA MET A 40 4.73 7.14 1.09
C MET A 40 3.82 7.54 2.25
N THR A 41 4.37 7.97 3.39
CA THR A 41 3.58 8.35 4.57
C THR A 41 2.53 9.43 4.25
N ASP A 42 2.94 10.49 3.54
CA ASP A 42 2.03 11.58 3.19
C ASP A 42 1.04 11.15 2.08
N VAL A 43 1.48 10.27 1.17
CA VAL A 43 0.62 9.71 0.12
C VAL A 43 -0.53 8.92 0.73
N TYR A 44 -0.23 7.99 1.66
CA TYR A 44 -1.26 7.20 2.33
C TYR A 44 -2.18 8.05 3.19
N HIS A 45 -1.64 9.04 3.90
CA HIS A 45 -2.45 10.00 4.64
C HIS A 45 -3.49 10.70 3.74
N TYR A 46 -3.07 11.20 2.57
CA TYR A 46 -4.00 11.82 1.62
C TYR A 46 -4.98 10.82 1.01
N LEU A 47 -4.52 9.61 0.65
CA LEU A 47 -5.37 8.58 0.06
C LEU A 47 -6.48 8.16 1.02
N VAL A 48 -6.14 7.85 2.28
CA VAL A 48 -7.11 7.52 3.32
C VAL A 48 -8.16 8.61 3.46
N ASN A 49 -7.75 9.88 3.51
CA ASN A 49 -8.68 11.01 3.59
C ASN A 49 -9.63 11.06 2.38
N LEU A 50 -9.12 10.80 1.17
CA LEU A 50 -9.94 10.73 -0.04
C LEU A 50 -10.93 9.56 0.00
N LEU A 51 -10.50 8.38 0.45
CA LEU A 51 -11.35 7.18 0.57
C LEU A 51 -12.47 7.40 1.60
N ILE A 52 -12.16 7.97 2.77
CA ILE A 52 -13.14 8.28 3.82
C ILE A 52 -14.16 9.29 3.32
N LYS A 53 -13.70 10.43 2.77
CA LYS A 53 -14.60 11.51 2.31
C LYS A 53 -15.57 11.05 1.23
N ASN A 54 -15.13 10.16 0.35
CA ASN A 54 -15.94 9.69 -0.77
C ASN A 54 -16.63 8.34 -0.52
N LYS A 55 -16.45 7.74 0.67
CA LYS A 55 -17.06 6.44 1.05
C LYS A 55 -16.79 5.34 0.02
N VAL A 56 -15.53 5.23 -0.39
CA VAL A 56 -15.13 4.32 -1.47
C VAL A 56 -15.15 2.86 -1.03
N ASP A 57 -15.87 2.01 -1.75
CA ASP A 57 -15.76 0.57 -1.53
C ASP A 57 -14.41 0.05 -2.10
N VAL A 58 -13.57 -0.48 -1.22
CA VAL A 58 -12.28 -1.10 -1.56
C VAL A 58 -12.28 -2.61 -1.29
N SER A 59 -13.46 -3.21 -1.05
CA SER A 59 -13.57 -4.63 -0.72
C SER A 59 -13.07 -5.55 -1.83
N GLN A 60 -13.08 -5.07 -3.08
CA GLN A 60 -12.62 -5.80 -4.27
C GLN A 60 -11.19 -5.42 -4.72
N VAL A 61 -10.53 -4.49 -4.03
CA VAL A 61 -9.16 -4.08 -4.34
C VAL A 61 -8.17 -5.10 -3.77
N GLU A 62 -7.21 -5.51 -4.59
CA GLU A 62 -6.05 -6.31 -4.16
C GLU A 62 -4.79 -5.43 -4.07
N THR A 63 -3.97 -5.66 -3.04
CA THR A 63 -2.74 -4.91 -2.82
C THR A 63 -1.54 -5.83 -2.69
N PHE A 64 -0.42 -5.45 -3.29
CA PHE A 64 0.83 -6.19 -3.25
C PHE A 64 1.95 -5.25 -2.83
N ASN A 65 2.57 -5.51 -1.68
CA ASN A 65 3.76 -4.77 -1.27
C ASN A 65 4.99 -5.22 -2.08
N LEU A 66 5.90 -4.27 -2.33
CA LEU A 66 7.13 -4.51 -3.08
C LEU A 66 8.09 -5.48 -2.38
N ASP A 67 8.18 -5.39 -1.06
CA ASP A 67 9.22 -6.00 -0.26
C ASP A 67 8.78 -6.22 1.20
N GLU A 68 9.58 -7.00 1.94
CA GLU A 68 9.59 -7.14 3.39
C GLU A 68 11.02 -7.46 3.86
N TYR A 69 11.36 -7.10 5.10
CA TYR A 69 12.63 -7.46 5.70
C TYR A 69 12.69 -8.94 6.08
N VAL A 70 13.73 -9.63 5.62
CA VAL A 70 14.05 -11.00 6.05
C VAL A 70 14.40 -11.03 7.54
N GLY A 71 13.83 -12.00 8.26
CA GLY A 71 14.07 -12.23 9.68
C GLY A 71 13.19 -11.40 10.63
N LEU A 72 12.38 -10.47 10.12
CA LEU A 72 11.43 -9.72 10.95
C LEU A 72 10.07 -10.39 10.99
N LYS A 73 9.52 -10.53 12.20
CA LYS A 73 8.13 -10.94 12.38
C LYS A 73 7.20 -9.84 11.87
N ALA A 74 6.05 -10.21 11.31
CA ALA A 74 5.01 -9.25 10.90
C ALA A 74 4.52 -8.32 12.04
N SER A 75 4.65 -8.75 13.30
CA SER A 75 4.33 -7.96 14.49
C SER A 75 5.47 -7.03 14.95
N HIS A 76 6.64 -7.08 14.31
CA HIS A 76 7.78 -6.25 14.67
C HIS A 76 7.51 -4.81 14.22
N GLN A 77 7.81 -3.82 15.07
CA GLN A 77 7.48 -2.41 14.83
C GLN A 77 8.08 -1.83 13.53
N GLN A 78 9.19 -2.42 13.07
CA GLN A 78 9.89 -2.02 11.84
C GLN A 78 9.56 -2.90 10.63
N SER A 79 8.72 -3.93 10.77
CA SER A 79 8.25 -4.73 9.63
C SER A 79 7.37 -3.87 8.72
N TYR A 80 7.37 -4.18 7.43
CA TYR A 80 6.50 -3.54 6.47
C TYR A 80 5.04 -3.97 6.63
N HIS A 81 4.78 -5.16 7.16
CA HIS A 81 3.48 -5.53 7.72
C HIS A 81 2.95 -4.51 8.74
N THR A 82 3.74 -4.18 9.76
CA THR A 82 3.33 -3.21 10.79
C THR A 82 3.21 -1.79 10.21
N TYR A 83 4.13 -1.39 9.33
CA TYR A 83 4.06 -0.10 8.65
C TYR A 83 2.74 0.06 7.88
N MET A 84 2.39 -0.90 7.01
CA MET A 84 1.21 -0.82 6.14
C MET A 84 -0.10 -0.83 6.92
N ASN A 85 -0.18 -1.66 7.96
CA ASN A 85 -1.33 -1.66 8.87
C ASN A 85 -1.52 -0.28 9.48
N LYS A 86 -0.45 0.31 10.03
CA LYS A 86 -0.51 1.61 10.70
C LYS A 86 -0.91 2.76 9.77
N VAL A 87 -0.35 2.81 8.55
CA VAL A 87 -0.52 3.98 7.66
C VAL A 87 -1.71 3.87 6.71
N LEU A 88 -2.20 2.66 6.43
CA LEU A 88 -3.28 2.45 5.45
C LEU A 88 -4.41 1.58 5.99
N PHE A 89 -4.15 0.30 6.33
CA PHE A 89 -5.24 -0.67 6.53
C PHE A 89 -6.04 -0.45 7.81
N GLU A 90 -5.41 -0.02 8.90
CA GLU A 90 -6.14 0.36 10.13
C GLU A 90 -6.83 1.71 9.99
N GLN A 91 -6.25 2.61 9.20
CA GLN A 91 -6.81 3.95 8.95
C GLN A 91 -8.03 3.90 8.03
N TYR A 92 -8.12 2.88 7.17
CA TYR A 92 -9.26 2.61 6.30
C TYR A 92 -9.65 1.12 6.33
N PRO A 93 -10.39 0.66 7.36
CA PRO A 93 -10.63 -0.76 7.63
C PRO A 93 -11.73 -1.40 6.74
N HIS A 94 -11.67 -1.10 5.44
CA HIS A 94 -12.56 -1.64 4.41
C HIS A 94 -11.83 -2.54 3.40
N PHE A 95 -10.49 -2.59 3.45
CA PHE A 95 -9.70 -3.56 2.70
C PHE A 95 -9.93 -4.98 3.27
N VAL A 96 -10.15 -5.95 2.38
CA VAL A 96 -10.34 -7.35 2.76
C VAL A 96 -8.99 -8.00 3.01
N LYS A 97 -8.80 -8.62 4.18
CA LYS A 97 -7.51 -9.23 4.58
C LYS A 97 -6.93 -10.21 3.55
N ASN A 98 -7.77 -11.01 2.91
CA ASN A 98 -7.34 -11.97 1.90
C ASN A 98 -6.88 -11.33 0.57
N HIS A 99 -7.11 -10.04 0.39
CA HIS A 99 -6.65 -9.25 -0.75
C HIS A 99 -5.42 -8.38 -0.41
N ILE A 100 -4.88 -8.52 0.82
CA ILE A 100 -3.67 -7.82 1.25
C ILE A 100 -2.51 -8.81 1.19
N HIS A 101 -1.57 -8.55 0.29
CA HIS A 101 -0.40 -9.38 0.06
C HIS A 101 0.87 -8.60 0.41
N ILE A 102 1.67 -9.17 1.31
CA ILE A 102 2.99 -8.69 1.70
C ILE A 102 3.88 -9.95 1.82
N PRO A 103 5.13 -9.95 1.33
CA PRO A 103 6.00 -11.11 1.43
C PRO A 103 6.22 -11.57 2.88
N ASP A 104 6.42 -12.87 3.07
CA ASP A 104 6.77 -13.45 4.36
C ASP A 104 8.29 -13.44 4.59
N GLY A 105 8.75 -12.42 5.31
CA GLY A 105 10.16 -12.28 5.72
C GLY A 105 10.66 -13.38 6.66
N LEU A 106 9.80 -14.24 7.20
CA LEU A 106 10.18 -15.37 8.05
C LEU A 106 10.14 -16.73 7.34
N SER A 107 9.85 -16.77 6.03
CA SER A 107 9.81 -18.03 5.30
C SER A 107 11.13 -18.80 5.46
N GLU A 108 11.02 -20.09 5.79
CA GLU A 108 12.17 -20.99 5.90
C GLU A 108 12.86 -21.19 4.53
N ASN A 109 12.14 -20.98 3.44
CA ASN A 109 12.64 -21.04 2.07
C ASN A 109 12.23 -19.76 1.33
N LEU A 110 13.17 -18.82 1.21
CA LEU A 110 12.93 -17.51 0.62
C LEU A 110 12.71 -17.58 -0.89
N GLU A 111 13.34 -18.53 -1.57
CA GLU A 111 13.13 -18.77 -3.00
C GLU A 111 11.71 -19.23 -3.28
N ALA A 112 11.19 -20.19 -2.49
CA ALA A 112 9.82 -20.65 -2.60
C ALA A 112 8.80 -19.54 -2.26
N GLU A 113 9.12 -18.67 -1.30
CA GLU A 113 8.30 -17.50 -0.98
C GLU A 113 8.27 -16.48 -2.13
N ALA A 114 9.41 -16.22 -2.77
CA ALA A 114 9.48 -15.37 -3.94
C ALA A 114 8.67 -15.95 -5.12
N GLU A 115 8.74 -17.27 -5.35
CA GLU A 115 7.93 -17.94 -6.37
C GLU A 115 6.42 -17.89 -6.07
N ARG A 116 6.03 -18.07 -4.81
CA ARG A 116 4.62 -17.94 -4.36
C ARG A 116 4.06 -16.54 -4.61
N TYR A 117 4.92 -15.52 -4.57
CA TYR A 117 4.53 -14.11 -4.67
C TYR A 117 4.55 -13.55 -6.10
N ASN A 118 5.05 -14.32 -7.08
CA ASN A 118 5.19 -13.93 -8.48
C ASN A 118 3.89 -14.06 -9.30
#